data_AF-A0A5C5V4T1-F1
#
_entry.id   AF-A0A5C5V4T1-F1
#
_cell.length_a   1.000
_cell.length_b   1.000
_cell.length_c   1.000
_cell.angle_alpha   90.00
_cell.angle_beta   90.00
_cell.angle_gamma   90.00
#
_symmetry.space_group_name_H-M   'P 1'
#
loop_
_entity.id
_entity.type
_entity.pdbx_description
1 polymer ?
#
loop_
_entity_poly.entity_id
_entity_poly.type
_entity_poly.pdbx_seq_one_letter_code
_entity_poly.pdbx_strand_id
1 'polypeptide(L)'
;MPSAVAKAPNVSIGIGGFYPTSGIVEMGVRLLGAERVIFGSDAPGRSFSSQLGKVLGAELPQEQKRQILYDNFAKLMAPIASQKGWIG
;
A
#
# COMPACT_ATOMS: atom_id res chain seq x y z
N MET A 1 4.46 17.74 13.51
CA MET A 1 3.98 18.31 12.22
C MET A 1 3.51 17.16 11.34
N PRO A 2 2.29 17.18 10.77
CA PRO A 2 1.86 16.15 9.82
C PRO A 2 2.74 16.20 8.57
N SER A 3 3.06 15.03 8.00
CA SER A 3 3.80 14.96 6.72
C SER A 3 3.03 15.66 5.61
N ALA A 4 3.72 16.07 4.53
CA ALA A 4 3.06 16.66 3.36
C ALA A 4 1.95 15.74 2.81
N VAL A 5 2.19 14.43 2.79
CA VAL A 5 1.22 13.42 2.36
C VAL A 5 0.02 13.33 3.32
N ALA A 6 0.24 13.41 4.63
CA ALA A 6 -0.86 13.37 5.60
C ALA A 6 -1.86 14.53 5.40
N LYS A 7 -1.41 15.68 4.89
CA LYS A 7 -2.24 16.85 4.57
C LYS A 7 -2.98 16.73 3.23
N ALA A 8 -2.63 15.76 2.39
CA ALA A 8 -3.23 15.56 1.07
C ALA A 8 -4.11 14.28 1.08
N PRO A 9 -5.44 14.40 1.26
CA PRO A 9 -6.32 13.24 1.43
C PRO A 9 -6.42 12.35 0.18
N ASN A 10 -6.07 12.89 -0.99
CA ASN A 10 -6.07 12.21 -2.28
C ASN A 10 -4.71 11.58 -2.66
N VAL A 11 -3.74 11.56 -1.75
CA VAL A 11 -2.40 11.01 -1.99
C VAL A 11 -2.20 9.76 -1.14
N SER A 12 -1.76 8.68 -1.78
CA SER A 12 -1.41 7.40 -1.16
C SER A 12 0.09 7.15 -1.24
N ILE A 13 0.61 6.26 -0.38
CA ILE A 13 2.02 5.84 -0.39
C ILE A 13 2.19 4.38 -0.77
N GLY A 14 3.29 4.05 -1.46
CA GLY A 14 3.73 2.69 -1.71
C GLY A 14 4.77 2.22 -0.68
N ILE A 15 4.76 0.93 -0.32
CA ILE A 15 5.72 0.34 0.63
C ILE A 15 6.93 -0.36 -0.02
N GLY A 16 7.07 -0.27 -1.35
CA GLY A 16 8.20 -0.81 -2.12
C GLY A 16 9.50 0.01 -2.00
N GLY A 17 10.61 -0.48 -2.56
CA GLY A 17 11.84 0.32 -2.75
C GLY A 17 12.95 0.07 -1.74
N PHE A 18 12.62 -0.31 -0.50
CA PHE A 18 13.57 -0.38 0.61
C PHE A 18 13.57 -1.73 1.32
N TYR A 19 14.55 -1.92 2.22
CA TYR A 19 14.70 -3.14 3.01
C TYR A 19 13.42 -3.48 3.80
N PRO A 20 13.13 -4.76 4.04
CA PRO A 20 12.05 -5.15 4.96
C PRO A 20 12.39 -4.66 6.37
N THR A 21 11.65 -3.67 6.83
CA THR A 21 11.79 -3.08 8.17
C THR A 21 10.47 -3.26 8.91
N SER A 22 10.51 -3.99 10.02
CA SER A 22 9.32 -4.18 10.87
C SER A 22 8.77 -2.84 11.37
N GLY A 23 7.44 -2.74 11.49
CA GLY A 23 6.78 -1.51 11.95
C GLY A 23 6.54 -0.46 10.86
N ILE A 24 7.08 -0.63 9.65
CA ILE A 24 6.93 0.39 8.60
C ILE A 24 5.50 0.48 8.05
N VAL A 25 4.81 -0.66 7.95
CA VAL A 25 3.43 -0.71 7.46
C VAL A 25 2.50 -0.14 8.52
N GLU A 26 2.71 -0.50 9.78
CA GLU A 26 1.98 0.02 10.94
C GLU A 26 2.16 1.53 11.10
N MET A 27 3.37 2.04 10.86
CA MET A 27 3.64 3.48 10.80
C MET A 27 2.81 4.15 9.70
N GLY A 28 2.80 3.57 8.49
CA GLY A 28 1.98 4.07 7.37
C GLY A 28 0.50 4.13 7.71
N VAL A 29 -0.05 3.03 8.25
CA VAL A 29 -1.45 2.92 8.67
C VAL A 29 -1.78 3.92 9.77
N ARG A 30 -0.92 4.04 10.80
CA ARG A 30 -1.14 5.01 11.90
C ARG A 30 -1.16 6.46 11.41
N LEU A 31 -0.31 6.80 10.45
CA LEU A 31 -0.18 8.17 9.95
C LEU A 31 -1.25 8.54 8.92
N LEU A 32 -1.65 7.59 8.07
CA LEU A 32 -2.43 7.87 6.87
C LEU A 32 -3.79 7.16 6.82
N GLY A 33 -4.01 6.13 7.64
CA GLY A 33 -5.10 5.17 7.45
C GLY A 33 -4.69 4.04 6.51
N ALA A 34 -5.27 2.85 6.71
CA ALA A 34 -4.94 1.67 5.90
C ALA A 34 -5.33 1.85 4.43
N GLU A 35 -6.36 2.64 4.15
CA GLU A 35 -6.90 2.94 2.83
C GLU A 35 -5.95 3.75 1.92
N ARG A 36 -4.88 4.33 2.49
CA ARG A 36 -3.88 5.13 1.77
C ARG A 36 -2.49 4.48 1.69
N VAL A 37 -2.36 3.22 2.08
CA VAL A 37 -1.11 2.45 2.00
C VAL A 37 -1.25 1.37 0.93
N ILE A 38 -0.29 1.30 0.01
CA ILE A 38 -0.35 0.42 -1.16
C ILE A 38 0.89 -0.48 -1.19
N PHE A 39 0.68 -1.76 -1.48
CA PHE A 39 1.75 -2.72 -1.75
C PHE A 39 2.50 -2.39 -3.05
N GLY A 40 3.82 -2.50 -3.01
CA GLY A 40 4.67 -2.45 -4.20
C GLY A 40 5.80 -3.46 -4.07
N SER A 41 5.98 -4.31 -5.08
CA SER A 41 7.01 -5.35 -5.05
C SER A 41 8.42 -4.83 -5.30
N ASP A 42 8.55 -3.69 -5.99
CA ASP A 42 9.84 -3.15 -6.46
C ASP A 42 10.67 -4.19 -7.22
N ALA A 43 10.01 -5.13 -7.90
CA ALA A 43 10.67 -6.14 -8.71
C ALA A 43 11.21 -5.49 -10.00
N PRO A 44 12.42 -5.88 -10.47
CA PRO A 44 13.30 -6.92 -9.91
C PRO A 44 14.28 -6.43 -8.83
N GLY A 45 14.29 -5.14 -8.49
CA GLY A 45 15.20 -4.56 -7.47
C GLY A 45 15.04 -5.20 -6.09
N ARG A 46 13.88 -5.78 -5.80
CA ARG A 46 13.58 -6.57 -4.60
C ARG A 46 12.84 -7.86 -4.95
N SER A 47 12.93 -8.84 -4.06
CA SER A 47 12.12 -10.06 -4.16
C SER A 47 10.68 -9.80 -3.67
N PHE A 48 9.71 -10.46 -4.31
CA PHE A 48 8.32 -10.44 -3.85
C PHE A 48 8.19 -10.85 -2.38
N SER A 49 8.90 -11.90 -1.97
CA SER A 49 8.87 -12.40 -0.59
C SER A 49 9.32 -11.34 0.43
N SER A 50 10.36 -10.56 0.11
CA SER A 50 10.86 -9.50 1.01
C SER A 50 9.82 -8.39 1.22
N GLN A 51 9.12 -7.98 0.16
CA GLN A 51 8.12 -6.93 0.26
C GLN A 51 6.81 -7.44 0.87
N LEU A 52 6.40 -8.66 0.54
CA LEU A 52 5.24 -9.31 1.15
C LEU A 52 5.44 -9.48 2.66
N GLY A 53 6.66 -9.81 3.09
CA GLY A 53 7.01 -9.93 4.51
C GLY A 53 6.70 -8.68 5.33
N LYS A 54 6.83 -7.47 4.75
CA LYS A 54 6.46 -6.21 5.41
C LYS A 54 4.98 -6.16 5.79
N VAL A 55 4.10 -6.62 4.89
CA VAL A 55 2.65 -6.55 5.10
C VAL A 55 2.15 -7.75 5.90
N LEU A 56 2.63 -8.95 5.58
CA LEU A 56 2.20 -10.18 6.25
C LEU A 56 2.66 -10.21 7.71
N GLY A 57 3.87 -9.72 7.99
CA GLY A 57 4.42 -9.62 9.34
C GLY A 57 3.95 -8.40 10.14
N ALA A 58 3.12 -7.53 9.58
CA ALA A 58 2.59 -6.37 10.30
C ALA A 58 1.53 -6.79 11.33
N GLU A 59 1.53 -6.16 12.50
CA GLU A 59 0.50 -6.38 13.54
C GLU A 59 -0.78 -5.60 13.22
N LEU A 60 -1.47 -6.03 12.16
CA LEU A 60 -2.70 -5.42 11.64
C LEU A 60 -3.79 -6.46 11.42
N PRO A 61 -5.09 -6.09 11.54
CA PRO A 61 -6.20 -6.92 11.09
C PRO A 61 -6.05 -7.39 9.64
N GLN A 62 -6.53 -8.60 9.36
CA GLN A 62 -6.45 -9.20 8.03
C GLN A 62 -7.11 -8.33 6.94
N GLU A 63 -8.19 -7.64 7.27
CA GLU A 63 -8.86 -6.72 6.35
C GLU A 63 -7.94 -5.58 5.91
N GLN A 64 -7.15 -5.01 6.83
CA GLN A 64 -6.19 -3.96 6.49
C GLN A 64 -5.03 -4.49 5.65
N LYS A 65 -4.58 -5.73 5.90
CA LYS A 65 -3.58 -6.39 5.05
C LYS A 65 -4.12 -6.60 3.63
N ARG A 66 -5.39 -7.02 3.49
CA ARG A 66 -6.08 -7.17 2.19
C ARG A 66 -6.20 -5.84 1.43
N GLN A 67 -6.57 -4.78 2.13
CA GLN A 67 -6.62 -3.43 1.58
C GLN A 67 -5.27 -3.01 0.99
N ILE A 68 -4.20 -3.19 1.77
CA ILE A 68 -2.84 -2.80 1.38
C ILE A 68 -2.33 -3.65 0.21
N LEU A 69 -2.57 -4.96 0.24
CA LEU A 69 -2.09 -5.89 -0.80
C LEU A 69 -2.84 -5.73 -2.13
N TYR A 70 -4.09 -5.27 -2.12
CA TYR A 70 -4.91 -5.26 -3.33
C TYR A 70 -5.90 -4.10 -3.41
N ASP A 71 -6.86 -4.01 -2.47
CA ASP A 71 -8.06 -3.19 -2.70
C ASP A 71 -7.76 -1.72 -2.93
N ASN A 72 -6.76 -1.17 -2.24
CA ASN A 72 -6.41 0.24 -2.36
C ASN A 72 -5.89 0.58 -3.76
N PHE A 73 -5.03 -0.28 -4.33
CA PHE A 73 -4.54 -0.08 -5.69
C PHE A 73 -5.63 -0.35 -6.73
N ALA A 74 -6.44 -1.40 -6.52
CA ALA A 74 -7.58 -1.68 -7.40
C ALA A 74 -8.55 -0.49 -7.46
N LYS A 75 -8.90 0.10 -6.32
CA LYS A 75 -9.73 1.31 -6.23
C LYS A 75 -9.09 2.52 -6.90
N LEU A 76 -7.78 2.73 -6.70
CA LEU A 76 -7.04 3.83 -7.33
C LEU A 76 -7.06 3.71 -8.87
N MET A 77 -6.95 2.49 -9.39
CA MET A 77 -6.91 2.21 -10.82
C MET A 77 -8.29 2.05 -11.46
N ALA A 78 -9.36 1.96 -10.68
CA ALA A 78 -10.71 1.69 -11.19
C ALA A 78 -11.17 2.66 -12.30
N PRO A 79 -10.96 4.00 -12.20
CA PRO A 79 -11.39 4.91 -13.26
C PRO A 79 -10.74 4.62 -14.62
N ILE A 80 -9.42 4.41 -14.65
CA ILE A 80 -8.71 4.12 -15.91
C ILE A 80 -8.96 2.70 -16.40
N ALA A 81 -9.15 1.74 -15.48
CA ALA A 81 -9.49 0.37 -15.83
C ALA A 81 -10.88 0.27 -16.49
N SER A 82 -11.88 0.99 -15.96
CA SER A 82 -13.22 1.09 -16.56
C SER A 82 -13.18 1.78 -17.92
N GLN A 83 -12.48 2.92 -18.03
CA GLN A 83 -12.33 3.63 -19.31
C GLN A 83 -11.69 2.76 -20.41
N LYS A 84 -10.80 1.84 -20.03
CA LYS A 84 -10.15 0.89 -20.94
C LYS A 84 -10.94 -0.41 -21.17
N GLY A 85 -12.08 -0.59 -20.51
CA GLY A 85 -12.89 -1.81 -20.59
C GLY A 85 -12.23 -3.04 -19.96
N TRP A 86 -11.28 -2.87 -19.04
CA TRP A 86 -10.64 -3.98 -18.31
C TRP A 86 -11.54 -4.54 -17.20
N ILE A 87 -12.41 -3.70 -16.66
CA ILE A 87 -13.41 -4.03 -15.65
C ILE A 87 -14.75 -3.43 -16.09
N GLY A 88 -15.83 -4.12 -15.75
CA GLY A 88 -17.22 -3.71 -16.01
C GLY A 88 -17.80 -2.85 -14.91
#